data_AF-A0A0G0P6S1-F1
#
_entry.id   AF-A0A0G0P6S1-F1
#
_cell.length_a   1.000
_cell.length_b   1.000
_cell.length_c   1.000
_cell.angle_alpha   90.00
_cell.angle_beta   90.00
_cell.angle_gamma   90.00
#
_symmetry.space_group_name_H-M   'P 1'
#
loop_
_entity.id
_entity.type
_entity.pdbx_description
1 polymer ?
#
loop_
_entity_poly.entity_id
_entity_poly.type
_entity_poly.pdbx_seq_one_letter_code
_entity_poly.pdbx_strand_id
1 'polypeptide(L)'
;MKKIFLILSLLLSVTFARGDIAQPDSYYYQFHLYYNNGALMADRDFEYIYDVIPGLYVQPEIQTAYPYIAEVISVKGVKLTEIKFDPGLTLVGKTAGKLVIALPYFANAKDVNIYDNQEKILISIPVGETSFCNDDKICDSDVGENYNNCLNDCTSSSLLAVTPSPSTMAAPETGKTSSLLSAILYILGGLVIAGGYFGWRWYQKRNFNNNIIQ
;
A
#
# COMPACT_ATOMS: atom_id res chain seq x y z
N MET A 1 4.72 -38.06 21.65
CA MET A 1 3.51 -37.22 21.51
C MET A 1 3.80 -35.71 21.61
N LYS A 2 4.63 -35.22 22.55
CA LYS A 2 4.97 -33.77 22.66
C LYS A 2 5.58 -33.12 21.41
N LYS A 3 6.42 -33.83 20.64
CA LYS A 3 7.10 -33.28 19.45
C LYS A 3 6.16 -33.06 18.24
N ILE A 4 5.09 -33.86 18.13
CA ILE A 4 4.09 -33.75 17.05
C ILE A 4 3.18 -32.53 17.29
N PHE A 5 2.86 -32.25 18.55
CA PHE A 5 2.06 -31.09 18.93
C PHE A 5 2.74 -29.75 18.60
N LEU A 6 4.08 -29.71 18.71
CA LEU A 6 4.88 -28.51 18.44
C LEU A 6 4.94 -28.19 16.94
N ILE A 7 5.04 -29.21 16.08
CA ILE A 7 5.02 -29.05 14.62
C ILE A 7 3.62 -28.64 14.14
N LEU A 8 2.56 -29.22 14.72
CA LEU A 8 1.18 -28.87 14.39
C LEU A 8 0.84 -27.42 14.81
N SER A 9 1.38 -26.95 15.95
CA SER A 9 1.25 -25.56 16.40
C SER A 9 1.97 -24.56 15.49
N LEU A 10 3.11 -24.95 14.90
CA LEU A 10 3.90 -24.07 14.02
C LEU A 10 3.27 -23.93 12.62
N LEU A 11 2.57 -24.97 12.15
CA LEU A 11 1.82 -24.92 10.89
C LEU A 11 0.50 -24.16 11.03
N LEU A 12 -0.08 -24.08 12.24
CA LEU A 12 -1.30 -23.30 12.50
C LEU A 12 -1.05 -21.79 12.60
N SER A 13 0.19 -21.36 12.80
CA SER A 13 0.57 -19.94 12.87
C SER A 13 0.84 -19.28 11.50
N VAL A 14 0.59 -19.98 10.39
CA VAL A 14 0.58 -19.35 9.05
C VAL A 14 -0.73 -18.59 8.89
N THR A 15 -0.90 -17.52 9.65
CA THR A 15 -1.91 -16.51 9.35
C THR A 15 -1.47 -15.82 8.06
N PHE A 16 -2.30 -15.91 7.02
CA PHE A 16 -2.14 -15.11 5.82
C PHE A 16 -2.29 -13.64 6.25
N ALA A 17 -1.17 -12.95 6.42
CA ALA A 17 -1.17 -11.50 6.55
C ALA A 17 -1.71 -10.95 5.23
N ARG A 18 -2.92 -10.42 5.27
CA ARG A 18 -3.50 -9.67 4.16
C ARG A 18 -3.08 -8.23 4.40
N GLY A 19 -2.25 -7.67 3.53
CA GLY A 19 -1.98 -6.24 3.55
C GLY A 19 -3.28 -5.49 3.31
N ASP A 20 -3.61 -4.54 4.19
CA ASP A 20 -4.73 -3.64 3.96
C ASP A 20 -4.46 -2.83 2.68
N ILE A 21 -5.51 -2.63 1.87
CA ILE A 21 -5.41 -1.85 0.64
C ILE A 21 -5.41 -0.37 1.07
N ALA A 22 -4.33 0.35 0.78
CA ALA A 22 -4.25 1.78 1.01
C ALA A 22 -5.36 2.50 0.22
N GLN A 23 -6.31 3.08 0.94
CA GLN A 23 -7.28 4.00 0.36
C GLN A 23 -6.67 5.40 0.36
N PRO A 24 -6.69 6.14 -0.76
CA PRO A 24 -6.08 7.48 -0.82
C PRO A 24 -6.61 8.43 0.27
N ASP A 25 -7.91 8.33 0.57
CA ASP A 25 -8.60 9.18 1.54
C ASP A 25 -8.21 8.90 3.00
N SER A 26 -7.44 7.83 3.27
CA SER A 26 -6.97 7.49 4.61
C SER A 26 -5.58 8.03 4.93
N TYR A 27 -5.03 8.92 4.10
CA TYR A 27 -3.72 9.53 4.32
C TYR A 27 -3.76 11.04 4.08
N TYR A 28 -2.79 11.75 4.66
CA TYR A 28 -2.52 13.15 4.39
C TYR A 28 -1.01 13.40 4.36
N TYR A 29 -0.60 14.39 3.58
CA TYR A 29 0.76 14.90 3.60
C TYR A 29 0.96 15.82 4.80
N GLN A 30 2.10 15.72 5.46
CA GLN A 30 2.54 16.66 6.48
C GLN A 30 3.87 17.27 6.04
N PHE A 31 3.89 18.55 5.65
CA PHE A 31 5.09 19.24 5.19
C PHE A 31 5.76 19.98 6.35
N HIS A 32 7.08 19.83 6.44
CA HIS A 32 7.95 20.50 7.40
C HIS A 32 8.63 21.69 6.73
N LEU A 33 8.11 22.88 7.02
CA LEU A 33 8.55 24.13 6.41
C LEU A 33 9.16 25.06 7.45
N TYR A 34 9.94 26.02 6.98
CA TYR A 34 10.41 27.15 7.75
C TYR A 34 9.90 28.44 7.10
N TYR A 35 9.19 29.24 7.89
CA TYR A 35 8.72 30.55 7.47
C TYR A 35 9.68 31.63 7.97
N ASN A 36 9.96 32.62 7.12
CA ASN A 36 10.78 33.77 7.47
C ASN A 36 10.33 35.02 6.72
N ASN A 37 9.64 35.94 7.41
CA ASN A 37 9.22 37.25 6.90
C ASN A 37 8.56 37.20 5.50
N GLY A 38 7.62 36.27 5.30
CA GLY A 38 6.88 36.12 4.05
C GLY A 38 7.47 35.10 3.07
N ALA A 39 8.71 34.66 3.29
CA ALA A 39 9.31 33.56 2.54
C ALA A 39 9.01 32.21 3.20
N LEU A 40 8.85 31.17 2.38
CA LEU A 40 8.75 29.78 2.80
C LEU A 40 9.91 28.98 2.20
N MET A 41 10.49 28.08 3.00
CA MET A 41 11.52 27.15 2.59
C MET A 41 11.31 25.80 3.28
N ALA A 42 11.93 24.73 2.79
CA ALA A 42 11.96 23.46 3.50
C ALA A 42 12.70 23.63 4.84
N ASP A 43 12.19 23.00 5.92
CA ASP A 43 12.89 22.98 7.19
C ASP A 43 14.17 22.15 7.06
N ARG A 44 15.30 22.74 7.43
CA ARG A 44 16.62 22.11 7.35
C ARG A 44 16.88 21.10 8.46
N ASP A 45 16.05 21.12 9.50
CA ASP A 45 16.17 20.21 10.63
C ASP A 45 15.53 18.84 10.35
N PHE A 46 14.88 18.66 9.20
CA PHE A 46 14.27 17.40 8.77
C PHE A 46 14.99 16.85 7.53
N GLU A 47 15.18 15.54 7.49
CA GLU A 47 15.74 14.84 6.32
C GLU A 47 14.77 14.86 5.13
N TYR A 48 13.48 14.70 5.43
CA TYR A 48 12.41 14.72 4.45
C TYR A 48 11.56 15.99 4.60
N ILE A 49 11.24 16.62 3.46
CA ILE A 49 10.43 17.85 3.43
C ILE A 49 8.98 17.55 3.84
N TYR A 50 8.53 16.32 3.67
CA TYR A 50 7.19 15.89 4.02
C TYR A 50 7.14 14.42 4.44
N ASP A 51 6.10 14.09 5.21
CA ASP A 51 5.71 12.72 5.54
C ASP A 51 4.32 12.42 4.97
N VAL A 52 4.00 11.13 4.78
CA VAL A 52 2.64 10.65 4.51
C VAL A 52 2.12 9.96 5.77
N ILE A 53 1.13 10.58 6.41
CA ILE A 53 0.61 10.13 7.71
C ILE A 53 -0.76 9.49 7.51
N PRO A 54 -1.03 8.30 8.11
CA PRO A 54 -2.36 7.71 8.09
C PRO A 54 -3.33 8.56 8.91
N GLY A 55 -4.45 8.93 8.31
CA GLY A 55 -5.50 9.73 8.93
C GLY A 55 -6.33 10.50 7.90
N LEU A 56 -7.48 10.99 8.35
CA LEU A 56 -8.29 11.90 7.54
C LEU A 56 -7.66 13.29 7.59
N TYR A 57 -7.54 13.91 6.41
CA TYR A 57 -7.19 15.31 6.33
C TYR A 57 -8.29 16.19 6.96
N VAL A 58 -7.89 17.14 7.80
CA VAL A 58 -8.76 18.17 8.37
C VAL A 58 -8.19 19.53 8.02
N GLN A 59 -9.01 20.37 7.41
CA GLN A 59 -8.60 21.72 7.04
C GLN A 59 -8.38 22.58 8.30
N PRO A 60 -7.21 23.23 8.46
CA PRO A 60 -6.96 24.10 9.59
C PRO A 60 -7.81 25.36 9.52
N GLU A 61 -8.07 25.97 10.67
CA GLU A 61 -8.72 27.28 10.75
C GLU A 61 -7.88 28.36 10.05
N ILE A 62 -8.54 29.38 9.51
CA ILE A 62 -7.89 30.51 8.84
C ILE A 62 -8.40 31.78 9.52
N GLN A 63 -7.48 32.60 10.06
CA GLN A 63 -7.83 33.86 10.74
C GLN A 63 -7.38 35.10 9.97
N THR A 64 -6.34 34.97 9.13
CA THR A 64 -5.90 36.05 8.25
C THR A 64 -6.85 36.29 7.08
N ALA A 65 -6.98 37.56 6.67
CA ALA A 65 -7.67 37.94 5.43
C ALA A 65 -6.88 37.56 4.16
N TYR A 66 -5.59 37.25 4.31
CA TYR A 66 -4.66 36.98 3.21
C TYR A 66 -3.95 35.64 3.43
N PRO A 67 -4.64 34.50 3.27
CA PRO A 67 -4.05 33.19 3.49
C PRO A 67 -3.07 32.83 2.38
N TYR A 68 -2.15 31.93 2.71
CA TYR A 68 -1.31 31.25 1.74
C TYR A 68 -2.11 30.12 1.09
N ILE A 69 -1.70 29.72 -0.12
CA ILE A 69 -2.38 28.70 -0.90
C ILE A 69 -1.42 27.55 -1.17
N ALA A 70 -1.87 26.31 -1.00
CA ALA A 70 -1.16 25.12 -1.42
C ALA A 70 -2.01 24.35 -2.43
N GLU A 71 -1.45 24.10 -3.61
CA GLU A 71 -2.08 23.34 -4.67
C GLU A 71 -1.38 22.00 -4.83
N VAL A 72 -2.16 20.91 -4.88
CA VAL A 72 -1.64 19.59 -5.23
C VAL A 72 -1.85 19.38 -6.73
N ILE A 73 -0.77 19.10 -7.45
CA ILE A 73 -0.75 18.92 -8.90
C ILE A 73 -0.53 17.44 -9.21
N SER A 74 -1.35 16.88 -10.09
CA SER A 74 -1.21 15.50 -10.55
C SER A 74 -0.04 15.29 -11.50
N VAL A 75 0.32 14.03 -11.74
CA VAL A 75 1.28 13.62 -12.79
C VAL A 75 0.90 14.11 -14.19
N LYS A 76 -0.39 14.37 -14.46
CA LYS A 76 -0.90 14.98 -15.70
C LYS A 76 -0.85 16.51 -15.73
N GLY A 77 -0.33 17.15 -14.69
CA GLY A 77 -0.27 18.61 -14.58
C GLY A 77 -1.62 19.27 -14.25
N VAL A 78 -2.62 18.48 -13.84
CA VAL A 78 -3.94 18.98 -13.44
C VAL A 78 -3.96 19.25 -11.93
N LYS A 79 -4.51 20.39 -11.53
CA LYS A 79 -4.77 20.70 -10.12
C LYS A 79 -5.81 19.73 -9.54
N LEU A 80 -5.40 18.95 -8.53
CA LEU A 80 -6.24 18.00 -7.81
C LEU A 80 -7.03 18.68 -6.69
N THR A 81 -6.38 19.60 -5.97
CA THR A 81 -7.02 20.38 -4.92
C THR A 81 -6.27 21.68 -4.65
N GLU A 82 -6.92 22.57 -3.90
CA GLU A 82 -6.38 23.83 -3.41
C GLU A 82 -6.76 23.97 -1.93
N ILE A 83 -5.77 24.20 -1.07
CA ILE A 83 -5.95 24.39 0.36
C ILE A 83 -5.40 25.75 0.76
N LYS A 84 -6.14 26.45 1.62
CA LYS A 84 -5.70 27.70 2.24
C LYS A 84 -5.18 27.43 3.65
N PHE A 85 -4.10 28.11 4.03
CA PHE A 85 -3.52 28.03 5.38
C PHE A 85 -2.97 29.37 5.86
N ASP A 86 -2.81 29.49 7.18
CA ASP A 86 -2.36 30.72 7.84
C ASP A 86 -1.12 30.45 8.71
N PRO A 87 0.08 30.87 8.28
CA PRO A 87 1.30 30.77 9.09
C PRO A 87 1.20 31.52 10.42
N GLY A 88 0.42 32.60 10.49
CA GLY A 88 0.29 33.47 11.67
C GLY A 88 -0.33 32.77 12.87
N LEU A 89 -1.22 31.79 12.62
CA LEU A 89 -1.80 30.94 13.67
C LEU A 89 -0.75 30.07 14.36
N THR A 90 0.22 29.56 13.60
CA THR A 90 1.29 28.71 14.15
C THR A 90 2.42 29.56 14.76
N LEU A 91 2.62 30.77 14.26
CA LEU A 91 3.73 31.66 14.60
C LEU A 91 3.29 32.89 15.39
N VAL A 92 2.34 32.75 16.32
CA VAL A 92 1.77 33.87 17.08
C VAL A 92 2.85 34.81 17.62
N GLY A 93 2.85 36.06 17.14
CA GLY A 93 3.79 37.12 17.54
C GLY A 93 5.22 36.97 17.01
N LYS A 94 5.48 36.01 16.11
CA LYS A 94 6.79 35.74 15.53
C LYS A 94 6.78 36.02 14.03
N THR A 95 7.89 36.52 13.53
CA THR A 95 8.05 36.81 12.10
C THR A 95 8.79 35.68 11.37
N ALA A 96 9.35 34.71 12.11
CA ALA A 96 9.99 33.51 11.57
C ALA A 96 9.80 32.31 12.51
N GLY A 97 9.82 31.11 11.95
CA GLY A 97 9.81 29.86 12.71
C GLY A 97 9.39 28.66 11.88
N LYS A 98 9.43 27.49 12.53
CA LYS A 98 8.97 26.22 11.96
C LYS A 98 7.46 26.24 11.74
N LEU A 99 7.05 25.70 10.62
CA LEU A 99 5.67 25.63 10.18
C LEU A 99 5.39 24.23 9.67
N VAL A 100 4.33 23.61 10.20
CA VAL A 100 3.85 22.33 9.69
C VAL A 100 2.53 22.57 9.00
N ILE A 101 2.41 22.13 7.74
CA ILE A 101 1.16 22.21 7.00
C ILE A 101 0.70 20.80 6.62
N ALA A 102 -0.61 20.56 6.74
CA ALA A 102 -1.23 19.32 6.30
C ALA A 102 -1.97 19.54 4.98
N LEU A 103 -1.87 18.60 4.05
CA LEU A 103 -2.63 18.58 2.80
C LEU A 103 -3.23 17.18 2.56
N PRO A 104 -4.38 17.06 1.88
CA PRO A 104 -4.91 15.75 1.51
C PRO A 104 -3.94 15.01 0.58
N TYR A 105 -3.83 13.69 0.79
CA TYR A 105 -3.02 12.81 -0.03
C TYR A 105 -3.73 12.45 -1.34
N PHE A 106 -2.98 12.36 -2.44
CA PHE A 106 -3.49 11.82 -3.70
C PHE A 106 -2.48 10.85 -4.28
N ALA A 107 -2.95 9.65 -4.63
CA ALA A 107 -2.09 8.59 -5.14
C ALA A 107 -1.46 8.89 -6.51
N ASN A 108 -1.95 9.90 -7.24
CA ASN A 108 -1.41 10.38 -8.52
C ASN A 108 -0.81 11.80 -8.43
N ALA A 109 -0.47 12.28 -7.24
CA ALA A 109 0.19 13.57 -7.07
C ALA A 109 1.61 13.55 -7.65
N LYS A 110 2.08 14.70 -8.10
CA LYS A 110 3.45 14.88 -8.60
C LYS A 110 4.16 15.97 -7.84
N ASP A 111 3.52 17.13 -7.75
CA ASP A 111 4.09 18.34 -7.17
C ASP A 111 3.07 18.99 -6.23
N VAL A 112 3.56 19.64 -5.17
CA VAL A 112 2.78 20.57 -4.36
C VAL A 112 3.39 21.96 -4.51
N ASN A 113 2.58 22.88 -5.03
CA ASN A 113 2.98 24.28 -5.20
C ASN A 113 2.38 25.12 -4.09
N ILE A 114 3.22 25.90 -3.41
CA ILE A 114 2.79 26.80 -2.35
C ILE A 114 2.98 28.23 -2.82
N TYR A 115 1.92 29.03 -2.69
CA TYR A 115 1.83 30.41 -3.13
C TYR A 115 1.64 31.34 -1.93
N ASP A 116 2.10 32.59 -2.08
CA ASP A 116 1.70 33.67 -1.20
C ASP A 116 0.26 34.14 -1.50
N ASN A 117 -0.18 35.16 -0.75
CA ASN A 117 -1.47 35.82 -0.93
C ASN A 117 -1.60 36.61 -2.25
N GLN A 118 -0.54 36.70 -3.06
CA GLN A 118 -0.49 37.35 -4.37
C GLN A 118 -0.38 36.32 -5.50
N GLU A 119 -0.61 35.04 -5.21
CA GLU A 119 -0.51 33.91 -6.15
C GLU A 119 0.89 33.74 -6.74
N LYS A 120 1.93 34.23 -6.06
CA LYS A 120 3.32 33.97 -6.45
C LYS A 120 3.79 32.67 -5.82
N ILE A 121 4.32 31.77 -6.65
CA ILE A 121 4.94 30.52 -6.17
C ILE A 121 6.14 30.85 -5.27
N LEU A 122 6.10 30.34 -4.05
CA LEU A 122 7.16 30.44 -3.05
C LEU A 122 8.04 29.19 -3.07
N ILE A 123 7.43 28.01 -3.13
CA ILE A 123 8.11 26.73 -3.18
C ILE A 123 7.27 25.71 -3.96
N SER A 124 7.95 24.83 -4.69
CA SER A 124 7.36 23.66 -5.35
C SER A 124 8.06 22.42 -4.79
N ILE A 125 7.28 21.48 -4.26
CA ILE A 125 7.78 20.30 -3.55
C ILE A 125 7.36 19.06 -4.34
N PRO A 126 8.30 18.27 -4.86
CA PRO A 126 7.96 17.03 -5.54
C PRO A 126 7.47 16.00 -4.52
N VAL A 127 6.26 15.48 -4.75
CA VAL A 127 5.62 14.43 -3.92
C VAL A 127 5.41 13.12 -4.69
N GLY A 128 5.81 13.08 -5.97
CA GLY A 128 5.64 11.92 -6.83
C GLY A 128 6.31 10.64 -6.34
N GLU A 129 7.35 10.74 -5.49
CA GLU A 129 8.03 9.56 -4.92
C GLU A 129 7.13 8.74 -3.98
N THR A 130 6.09 9.35 -3.42
CA THR A 130 5.08 8.68 -2.57
C THR A 130 3.78 8.39 -3.30
N SER A 131 3.73 8.68 -4.60
CA SER A 131 2.58 8.44 -5.47
C SER A 131 2.78 7.13 -6.22
N PHE A 132 1.76 6.27 -6.20
CA PHE A 132 1.83 4.95 -6.82
C PHE A 132 0.95 4.83 -8.06
N CYS A 133 0.01 5.75 -8.29
CA CYS A 133 -0.74 5.81 -9.55
C CYS A 133 0.04 6.69 -10.55
N ASN A 134 0.43 6.11 -11.68
CA ASN A 134 1.24 6.81 -12.68
C ASN A 134 0.41 7.34 -13.88
N ASP A 135 -0.89 7.05 -13.93
CA ASP A 135 -1.83 7.53 -14.93
C ASP A 135 -1.56 7.02 -16.38
N ASP A 136 -0.80 5.92 -16.54
CA ASP A 136 -0.34 5.33 -17.82
C ASP A 136 -1.31 4.35 -18.51
N LYS A 137 -2.47 4.08 -17.90
CA LYS A 137 -3.52 3.13 -18.37
C LYS A 137 -3.22 1.64 -18.16
N ILE A 138 -2.15 1.30 -17.47
CA ILE A 138 -1.78 -0.05 -17.09
C ILE A 138 -2.07 -0.21 -15.60
N CYS A 139 -2.89 -1.19 -15.23
CA CYS A 139 -3.15 -1.46 -13.82
C CYS A 139 -2.07 -2.37 -13.25
N ASP A 140 -1.10 -1.81 -12.53
CA ASP A 140 -0.01 -2.56 -11.92
C ASP A 140 -0.34 -2.94 -10.46
N SER A 141 -0.83 -4.16 -10.27
CA SER A 141 -1.13 -4.68 -8.93
C SER A 141 0.11 -4.91 -8.06
N ASP A 142 1.30 -5.04 -8.65
CA ASP A 142 2.54 -5.30 -7.90
C ASP A 142 3.00 -4.05 -7.14
N VAL A 143 2.64 -2.85 -7.61
CA VAL A 143 2.86 -1.58 -6.90
C VAL A 143 1.64 -1.09 -6.11
N GLY A 144 0.57 -1.91 -6.07
CA GLY A 144 -0.62 -1.66 -5.25
C GLY A 144 -1.75 -0.91 -5.96
N GLU A 145 -1.68 -0.74 -7.28
CA GLU A 145 -2.78 -0.15 -8.05
C GLU A 145 -3.99 -1.09 -8.12
N ASN A 146 -5.18 -0.52 -8.01
CA ASN A 146 -6.45 -1.20 -8.19
C ASN A 146 -7.57 -0.22 -8.55
N TYR A 147 -8.74 -0.76 -8.85
CA TYR A 147 -9.93 0.03 -9.24
C TYR A 147 -10.34 1.10 -8.20
N ASN A 148 -10.04 0.88 -6.91
CA ASN A 148 -10.47 1.78 -5.84
C ASN A 148 -9.50 2.94 -5.58
N ASN A 149 -8.22 2.82 -5.96
CA ASN A 149 -7.20 3.85 -5.68
C ASN A 149 -6.61 4.49 -6.96
N CYS A 150 -6.56 3.77 -8.08
CA CYS A 150 -6.05 4.25 -9.37
C CYS A 150 -7.08 4.03 -10.48
N LEU A 151 -8.26 4.68 -10.36
CA LEU A 151 -9.37 4.47 -11.31
C LEU A 151 -8.99 4.76 -12.77
N ASN A 152 -8.06 5.70 -12.99
CA ASN A 152 -7.60 6.07 -14.32
C ASN A 152 -6.81 4.96 -15.03
N ASP A 153 -6.12 4.12 -14.26
CA ASP A 153 -5.25 3.04 -14.74
C ASP A 153 -6.00 1.72 -14.72
N CYS A 154 -6.69 1.45 -13.62
CA CYS A 154 -7.43 0.24 -13.35
C CYS A 154 -8.89 0.29 -13.81
N THR A 155 -9.14 0.71 -15.05
CA THR A 155 -10.49 0.62 -15.63
C THR A 155 -10.92 -0.84 -15.83
N SER A 156 -12.21 -1.14 -15.72
CA SER A 156 -12.75 -2.51 -15.89
C SER A 156 -12.39 -3.16 -17.23
N SER A 157 -12.03 -2.36 -18.25
CA SER A 157 -11.56 -2.84 -19.56
C SER A 157 -10.06 -3.20 -19.59
N SER A 158 -9.23 -2.61 -18.72
CA SER A 158 -7.78 -2.89 -18.67
C SER A 158 -7.49 -4.30 -18.11
N LEU A 159 -8.40 -4.84 -17.30
CA LEU A 159 -8.36 -6.24 -16.82
C LEU A 159 -8.52 -7.30 -17.95
N LEU A 160 -8.93 -6.88 -19.16
CA LEU A 160 -9.08 -7.75 -20.32
C LEU A 160 -7.94 -7.58 -21.35
N ALA A 161 -7.03 -6.62 -21.14
CA ALA A 161 -5.97 -6.29 -22.10
C ALA A 161 -4.65 -7.00 -21.79
N VAL A 162 -4.68 -8.30 -21.48
CA VAL A 162 -3.47 -9.14 -21.59
C VAL A 162 -3.27 -9.44 -23.07
N THR A 163 -2.62 -8.52 -23.78
CA THR A 163 -2.20 -8.74 -25.17
C THR A 163 -1.02 -9.73 -25.14
N PRO A 164 -1.10 -10.89 -25.81
CA PRO A 164 0.01 -11.85 -25.83
C PRO A 164 1.19 -11.27 -26.63
N SER A 165 2.31 -11.02 -25.95
CA SER A 165 3.58 -10.66 -26.58
C SER A 165 4.16 -11.86 -27.35
N PRO A 166 4.70 -11.70 -28.57
CA PRO A 166 5.15 -12.83 -29.39
C PRO A 166 6.53 -13.35 -28.95
N SER A 167 6.55 -14.62 -28.57
CA SER A 167 7.59 -15.65 -28.72
C SER A 167 9.05 -15.30 -28.41
N THR A 168 9.56 -15.89 -27.32
CA THR A 168 10.89 -16.54 -27.33
C THR A 168 10.84 -17.84 -26.52
N MET A 169 11.13 -18.94 -27.22
CA MET A 169 11.51 -20.29 -26.77
C MET A 169 10.88 -20.87 -25.49
N ALA A 170 10.07 -21.90 -25.73
CA ALA A 170 9.50 -22.82 -24.73
C ALA A 170 10.55 -23.35 -23.74
N ALA A 171 10.42 -22.91 -22.48
CA ALA A 171 10.79 -23.71 -21.31
C ALA A 171 9.53 -24.47 -20.86
N PRO A 172 9.65 -25.73 -20.39
CA PRO A 172 8.48 -26.54 -20.08
C PRO A 172 7.70 -25.91 -18.92
N GLU A 173 6.46 -25.52 -19.22
CA GLU A 173 5.49 -25.00 -18.27
C GLU A 173 5.23 -26.05 -17.19
N THR A 174 5.68 -25.78 -15.97
CA THR A 174 5.12 -26.44 -14.79
C THR A 174 3.80 -25.75 -14.51
N GLY A 175 2.74 -26.32 -15.10
CA GLY A 175 1.41 -25.73 -15.17
C GLY A 175 0.92 -25.18 -13.85
N LYS A 176 0.41 -23.94 -13.89
CA LYS A 176 -0.56 -23.41 -12.95
C LYS A 176 -1.83 -24.28 -13.03
N THR A 177 -1.80 -25.43 -12.39
CA THR A 177 -3.02 -26.16 -12.09
C THR A 177 -3.80 -25.31 -11.10
N SER A 178 -4.95 -24.80 -11.56
CA SER A 178 -6.08 -24.30 -10.78
C SER A 178 -5.97 -24.64 -9.29
N SER A 179 -6.09 -23.63 -8.42
CA SER A 179 -6.07 -23.73 -6.96
C SER A 179 -6.91 -24.90 -6.41
N LEU A 180 -7.95 -25.32 -7.14
CA LEU A 180 -8.77 -26.50 -6.84
C LEU A 180 -8.05 -27.84 -7.04
N LEU A 181 -7.25 -27.98 -8.10
CA LEU A 181 -6.55 -29.22 -8.42
C LEU A 181 -5.35 -29.45 -7.49
N SER A 182 -4.65 -28.38 -7.10
CA SER A 182 -3.62 -28.49 -6.05
C SER A 182 -4.24 -28.89 -4.70
N ALA A 183 -5.38 -28.29 -4.33
CA ALA A 183 -6.11 -28.65 -3.12
C ALA A 183 -6.57 -30.12 -3.14
N ILE A 184 -7.08 -30.61 -4.26
CA ILE A 184 -7.47 -32.02 -4.43
C ILE A 184 -6.26 -32.95 -4.29
N LEU A 185 -5.11 -32.61 -4.88
CA LEU A 185 -3.89 -33.41 -4.76
C LEU A 185 -3.38 -33.47 -3.31
N TYR A 186 -3.45 -32.36 -2.57
CA TYR A 186 -3.09 -32.34 -1.15
C TYR A 186 -4.03 -33.18 -0.29
N ILE A 187 -5.34 -33.14 -0.55
CA ILE A 187 -6.33 -33.96 0.14
C ILE A 187 -6.10 -35.45 -0.14
N LEU A 188 -5.88 -35.82 -1.41
CA LEU A 188 -5.60 -37.20 -1.80
C LEU A 188 -4.29 -37.70 -1.19
N GLY A 189 -3.23 -36.88 -1.19
CA GLY A 189 -1.97 -37.20 -0.52
C GLY A 189 -2.14 -37.44 0.97
N GLY A 190 -2.92 -36.61 1.66
CA GLY A 190 -3.24 -36.78 3.09
C GLY A 190 -4.00 -38.08 3.37
N LEU A 191 -4.95 -38.45 2.52
CA LEU A 191 -5.73 -39.69 2.66
C LEU A 191 -4.89 -40.95 2.48
N VAL A 192 -3.92 -40.95 1.56
CA VAL A 192 -3.00 -42.09 1.38
C VAL A 192 -2.13 -42.30 2.61
N ILE A 193 -1.60 -41.23 3.20
CA ILE A 193 -0.77 -41.30 4.41
C ILE A 193 -1.61 -41.78 5.61
N ALA A 194 -2.80 -41.24 5.79
CA ALA A 194 -3.71 -41.65 6.85
C ALA A 194 -4.13 -43.12 6.68
N GLY A 195 -4.53 -43.52 5.47
CA GLY A 195 -4.92 -44.89 5.13
C GLY A 195 -3.77 -45.89 5.35
N GLY A 196 -2.55 -45.54 4.95
CA GLY A 196 -1.36 -46.36 5.18
C GLY A 196 -1.06 -46.54 6.67
N TYR A 197 -1.18 -45.48 7.48
CA TYR A 197 -0.99 -45.55 8.93
C TYR A 197 -2.02 -46.44 9.61
N PHE A 198 -3.31 -46.26 9.29
CA PHE A 198 -4.39 -47.07 9.86
C PHE A 198 -4.32 -48.54 9.40
N GLY A 199 -4.00 -48.79 8.12
CA GLY A 199 -3.80 -50.13 7.58
C GLY A 199 -2.64 -50.86 8.24
N TRP A 200 -1.50 -50.20 8.43
CA TRP A 200 -0.35 -50.77 9.14
C TRP A 200 -0.66 -51.09 10.60
N ARG A 201 -1.37 -50.20 11.29
CA ARG A 201 -1.80 -50.45 12.68
C ARG A 201 -2.77 -51.62 12.79
N TRP A 202 -3.67 -51.78 11.83
CA TRP A 202 -4.59 -52.91 11.79
C TRP A 202 -3.88 -54.23 11.50
N TYR A 203 -2.89 -54.22 10.61
CA TYR A 203 -2.03 -55.38 10.35
C TYR A 203 -1.24 -55.82 11.60
N GLN A 204 -0.63 -54.87 12.32
CA GLN A 204 0.07 -55.19 13.57
C GLN A 204 -0.86 -55.82 14.62
N LYS A 205 -2.12 -55.36 14.72
CA LYS A 205 -3.10 -55.93 15.64
C LYS A 205 -3.49 -57.38 15.30
N ARG A 206 -3.52 -57.74 14.01
CA ARG A 206 -3.78 -59.13 13.59
C ARG A 206 -2.60 -60.06 13.84
N ASN A 207 -1.36 -59.61 13.58
CA ASN A 207 -0.18 -60.44 13.85
C ASN A 207 0.07 -60.65 15.36
N PHE A 208 -0.35 -59.73 16.22
CA PHE A 208 -0.28 -59.95 17.68
C PHE A 208 -1.25 -61.03 18.17
N ASN A 209 -2.44 -61.15 17.58
CA ASN A 209 -3.43 -62.16 17.98
C ASN A 209 -3.08 -63.58 17.49
N ASN A 210 -2.36 -63.70 16.37
CA ASN A 210 -1.97 -65.02 15.83
C ASN A 210 -0.76 -65.64 16.56
N ASN A 211 0.00 -64.86 17.33
CA ASN A 211 1.14 -65.34 18.13
C ASN A 211 0.77 -65.73 19.58
N ILE A 212 -0.52 -65.73 19.94
CA ILE A 212 -1.03 -66.15 21.26
C ILE A 212 -1.65 -67.56 21.21
N ILE A 213 -1.67 -68.21 20.04
CA ILE A 213 -2.07 -69.61 19.86
C ILE A 213 -0.88 -70.36 19.26
N GLN A 214 0.16 -70.58 20.08
CA GLN A 214 1.14 -71.65 19.89
C GLN A 214 1.72 -72.05 21.25
#